data_AF-A0A2N1HMV8-F1
#
_entry.id   AF-A0A2N1HMV8-F1
#
_cell.length_a   1.000
_cell.length_b   1.000
_cell.length_c   1.000
_cell.angle_alpha   90.00
_cell.angle_beta   90.00
_cell.angle_gamma   90.00
#
_symmetry.space_group_name_H-M   'P 1'
#
loop_
_entity.id
_entity.type
_entity.pdbx_description
1 polymer ?
#
loop_
_entity_poly.entity_id
_entity_poly.type
_entity_poly.pdbx_seq_one_letter_code
_entity_poly.pdbx_strand_id
1 'polypeptide(L)'
;MKNNLLKYIAAAVLVCSFSSQATLIGVFGSQTAAASNVATSLGYDVEIISDYNNLGMYDVVWGLNSSNGSHNSNLTSNTTQFDNYVQAGGVFLYHDRYVTDADLFVPGADNFDFSRSFANGSNIDLVGPNDVAGVDISNSTLDGGSSSNHGYVTAASIDMPFMGIFNTSIADQLVDFTFEYGAGHVYYSSIPLDYYLGGANPAAFASTYAPNVLAFNVGLADASDIPEPVSIALFGLALSALGFSRKKV
;
A
#
# COMPACT_ATOMS: atom_id res chain seq x y z
N MET A 1 -23.94 -15.32 58.46
CA MET A 1 -22.87 -14.31 58.35
C MET A 1 -21.70 -14.92 57.59
N LYS A 2 -21.42 -14.36 56.42
CA LYS A 2 -20.17 -14.34 55.61
C LYS A 2 -19.32 -15.62 55.51
N ASN A 3 -19.45 -16.27 54.34
CA ASN A 3 -18.50 -17.17 53.70
C ASN A 3 -17.15 -16.47 53.46
N ASN A 4 -16.06 -17.07 53.94
CA ASN A 4 -14.71 -16.79 53.46
C ASN A 4 -14.15 -18.07 52.82
N LEU A 5 -14.32 -18.21 51.51
CA LEU A 5 -13.54 -19.18 50.73
C LEU A 5 -13.40 -18.71 49.28
N LEU A 6 -12.73 -17.56 49.08
CA LEU A 6 -12.05 -17.28 47.82
C LEU A 6 -10.67 -17.95 47.90
N LYS A 7 -10.47 -19.04 47.14
CA LYS A 7 -9.14 -19.52 46.77
C LYS A 7 -9.09 -19.65 45.25
N TYR A 8 -8.51 -18.61 44.65
CA TYR A 8 -7.73 -18.56 43.40
C TYR A 8 -8.02 -19.62 42.32
N ILE A 9 -8.76 -19.21 41.29
CA ILE A 9 -8.55 -19.72 39.93
C ILE A 9 -7.61 -18.71 39.27
N ALA A 10 -6.32 -19.04 39.19
CA ALA A 10 -5.40 -18.32 38.34
C ALA A 10 -5.68 -18.76 36.90
N ALA A 11 -6.44 -17.95 36.16
CA ALA A 11 -6.49 -18.08 34.71
C ALA A 11 -5.13 -17.62 34.18
N ALA A 12 -4.33 -18.57 33.66
CA ALA A 12 -3.16 -18.24 32.88
C ALA A 12 -3.64 -17.53 31.61
N VAL A 13 -3.57 -16.20 31.61
CA VAL A 13 -3.66 -15.41 30.39
C VAL A 13 -2.39 -15.71 29.62
N LEU A 14 -2.49 -16.55 28.59
CA LEU A 14 -1.45 -16.68 27.59
C LEU A 14 -1.47 -15.38 26.79
N VAL A 15 -0.68 -14.40 27.23
CA VAL A 15 -0.33 -13.25 26.39
C VAL A 15 0.60 -13.84 25.33
N CYS A 16 0.06 -14.19 24.17
CA CYS A 16 0.90 -14.34 22.99
C CYS A 16 1.50 -12.97 22.73
N SER A 17 2.75 -12.78 23.13
CA SER A 17 3.56 -11.67 22.67
C SER A 17 3.73 -11.87 21.18
N PHE A 18 2.95 -11.16 20.37
CA PHE A 18 3.35 -10.92 18.99
C PHE A 18 4.64 -10.12 19.10
N SER A 19 5.78 -10.75 18.82
CA SER A 19 6.92 -9.96 18.37
C SER A 19 6.46 -9.38 17.04
N SER A 20 6.17 -8.07 16.98
CA SER A 20 6.03 -7.44 15.67
C SER A 20 7.37 -7.65 14.99
N GLN A 21 7.40 -8.52 13.98
CA GLN A 21 8.53 -8.51 13.06
C GLN A 21 8.61 -7.08 12.52
N ALA A 22 9.82 -6.55 12.36
CA ALA A 22 9.96 -5.25 11.71
C ALA A 22 9.32 -5.35 10.33
N THR A 23 8.54 -4.34 9.93
CA THR A 23 7.92 -4.28 8.61
C THR A 23 9.01 -4.47 7.54
N LEU A 24 8.83 -5.43 6.64
CA LEU A 24 9.75 -5.77 5.57
C LEU A 24 9.21 -5.29 4.22
N ILE A 25 9.94 -4.35 3.62
CA ILE A 25 9.61 -3.78 2.32
C ILE A 25 10.42 -4.48 1.23
N GLY A 26 9.74 -5.10 0.26
CA GLY A 26 10.37 -5.64 -0.94
C GLY A 26 10.46 -4.58 -2.03
N VAL A 27 11.66 -4.20 -2.48
CA VAL A 27 11.86 -3.15 -3.49
C VAL A 27 12.35 -3.74 -4.81
N PHE A 28 11.81 -3.26 -5.93
CA PHE A 28 12.32 -3.62 -7.26
C PHE A 28 12.30 -2.48 -8.28
N GLY A 29 13.04 -2.70 -9.37
CA GLY A 29 13.11 -1.80 -10.51
C GLY A 29 14.29 -0.83 -10.44
N SER A 30 14.02 0.44 -10.69
CA SER A 30 15.03 1.49 -10.72
C SER A 30 15.21 2.17 -9.37
N GLN A 31 16.33 2.87 -9.16
CA GLN A 31 16.56 3.70 -7.96
C GLN A 31 16.33 2.97 -6.62
N THR A 32 16.52 1.66 -6.59
CA THR A 32 16.21 0.82 -5.44
C THR A 32 17.01 1.19 -4.19
N ALA A 33 18.25 1.66 -4.36
CA ALA A 33 19.05 2.19 -3.25
C ALA A 33 18.42 3.45 -2.63
N ALA A 34 17.88 4.37 -3.44
CA ALA A 34 17.21 5.57 -2.93
C ALA A 34 15.87 5.23 -2.26
N ALA A 35 15.09 4.33 -2.85
CA ALA A 35 13.88 3.80 -2.22
C ALA A 35 14.16 3.09 -0.89
N SER A 36 15.24 2.29 -0.84
CA SER A 36 15.68 1.64 0.40
C SER A 36 16.06 2.66 1.48
N ASN A 37 16.68 3.78 1.10
CA ASN A 37 16.98 4.86 2.04
C ASN A 37 15.71 5.51 2.59
N VAL A 38 14.66 5.67 1.78
CA VAL A 38 13.36 6.16 2.26
C VAL A 38 12.79 5.20 3.31
N ALA A 39 12.68 3.91 2.98
CA ALA A 39 12.12 2.90 3.88
C ALA A 39 12.93 2.75 5.19
N THR A 40 14.26 2.68 5.11
CA THR A 40 15.12 2.59 6.30
C THR A 40 15.08 3.86 7.16
N SER A 41 14.86 5.04 6.57
CA SER A 41 14.68 6.28 7.33
C SER A 41 13.38 6.29 8.16
N LEU A 42 12.39 5.48 7.78
CA LEU A 42 11.15 5.26 8.52
C LEU A 42 11.27 4.11 9.54
N GLY A 43 12.40 3.40 9.56
CA GLY A 43 12.65 2.28 10.48
C GLY A 43 12.20 0.92 9.96
N TYR A 44 11.89 0.78 8.67
CA TYR A 44 11.54 -0.50 8.05
C TYR A 44 12.77 -1.28 7.59
N ASP A 45 12.67 -2.60 7.63
CA ASP A 45 13.63 -3.49 6.98
C ASP A 45 13.35 -3.51 5.46
N VAL A 46 14.40 -3.70 4.66
CA VAL A 46 14.30 -3.64 3.20
C VAL A 46 15.06 -4.77 2.55
N GLU A 47 14.43 -5.40 1.56
CA GLU A 47 15.09 -6.35 0.67
C GLU A 47 14.92 -5.90 -0.79
N ILE A 48 16.01 -5.99 -1.57
CA ILE A 48 15.89 -5.88 -3.03
C ILE A 48 15.42 -7.22 -3.56
N ILE A 49 14.21 -7.25 -4.11
CA ILE A 49 13.57 -8.49 -4.53
C ILE A 49 14.41 -9.14 -5.63
N SER A 50 14.81 -10.38 -5.39
CA SER A 50 15.51 -11.23 -6.36
C SER A 50 14.73 -12.51 -6.70
N ASP A 51 13.75 -12.89 -5.88
CA ASP A 51 12.84 -14.00 -6.12
C ASP A 51 11.38 -13.53 -6.02
N TYR A 52 10.65 -13.65 -7.12
CA TYR A 52 9.25 -13.26 -7.23
C TYR A 52 8.28 -14.38 -6.85
N ASN A 53 8.76 -15.60 -6.57
CA ASN A 53 7.87 -16.69 -6.19
C ASN A 53 7.40 -16.62 -4.74
N ASN A 54 7.99 -15.75 -3.92
CA ASN A 54 7.71 -15.65 -2.50
C ASN A 54 7.42 -14.20 -2.06
N LEU A 55 6.64 -13.45 -2.84
CA LEU A 55 6.30 -12.06 -2.50
C LEU A 55 5.53 -11.91 -1.18
N GLY A 56 4.83 -12.96 -0.73
CA GLY A 56 4.08 -12.96 0.53
C GLY A 56 4.93 -12.84 1.81
N MET A 57 6.26 -12.77 1.71
CA MET A 57 7.12 -12.42 2.85
C MET A 57 7.24 -10.92 3.10
N TYR A 58 6.79 -10.09 2.16
CA TYR A 58 6.86 -8.63 2.23
C TYR A 58 5.52 -8.05 2.63
N ASP A 59 5.52 -7.14 3.59
CA ASP A 59 4.31 -6.40 3.98
C ASP A 59 3.89 -5.44 2.84
N VAL A 60 4.89 -4.83 2.20
CA VAL A 60 4.71 -3.97 1.02
C VAL A 60 5.73 -4.35 -0.04
N VAL A 61 5.28 -4.53 -1.28
CA VAL A 61 6.13 -4.61 -2.47
C VAL A 61 6.11 -3.27 -3.20
N TRP A 62 7.26 -2.60 -3.28
CA TRP A 62 7.43 -1.27 -3.90
C TRP A 62 8.22 -1.34 -5.21
N GLY A 63 7.56 -1.04 -6.32
CA GLY A 63 8.14 -1.01 -7.66
C GLY A 63 8.32 0.40 -8.22
N LEU A 64 9.47 0.64 -8.87
CA LEU A 64 9.79 1.90 -9.55
C LEU A 64 10.15 1.65 -11.02
N ASN A 65 9.28 2.03 -11.95
CA ASN A 65 9.58 1.97 -13.39
C ASN A 65 10.18 3.29 -13.90
N SER A 66 11.47 3.29 -14.24
CA SER A 66 12.17 4.47 -14.79
C SER A 66 12.01 4.67 -16.30
N SER A 67 11.40 3.71 -17.01
CA SER A 67 11.37 3.73 -18.48
C SER A 67 10.19 4.53 -19.02
N ASN A 68 10.47 5.37 -20.02
CA ASN A 68 9.44 6.13 -20.75
C ASN A 68 8.85 5.37 -21.93
N GLY A 69 9.37 4.18 -22.24
CA GLY A 69 8.99 3.43 -23.44
C GLY A 69 8.73 1.95 -23.19
N SER A 70 8.73 1.51 -21.94
CA SER A 70 8.46 0.12 -21.57
C SER A 70 8.08 0.02 -20.10
N HIS A 71 7.42 -1.08 -19.76
CA HIS A 71 7.16 -1.45 -18.38
C HIS A 71 8.36 -2.17 -17.76
N ASN A 72 8.37 -2.24 -16.43
CA ASN A 72 9.41 -2.94 -15.70
C ASN A 72 9.31 -4.45 -15.97
N SER A 73 10.38 -5.06 -16.49
CA SER A 73 10.41 -6.49 -16.84
C SER A 73 10.15 -7.41 -15.65
N ASN A 74 10.49 -6.97 -14.45
CA ASN A 74 10.28 -7.76 -13.24
C ASN A 74 8.80 -7.88 -12.89
N LEU A 75 7.99 -6.87 -13.22
CA LEU A 75 6.53 -6.91 -13.08
C LEU A 75 5.90 -7.70 -14.24
N THR A 76 6.24 -7.35 -15.48
CA THR A 76 5.61 -7.98 -16.66
C THR A 76 5.97 -9.46 -16.85
N SER A 77 7.10 -9.92 -16.31
CA SER A 77 7.47 -11.35 -16.35
C SER A 77 6.88 -12.16 -15.20
N ASN A 78 6.31 -11.51 -14.18
CA ASN A 78 5.83 -12.15 -12.95
C ASN A 78 4.39 -11.73 -12.60
N THR A 79 3.58 -11.37 -13.59
CA THR A 79 2.23 -10.81 -13.37
C THR A 79 1.37 -11.70 -12.46
N THR A 80 1.39 -13.03 -12.67
CA THR A 80 0.67 -13.98 -11.81
C THR A 80 1.13 -13.96 -10.35
N GLN A 81 2.43 -13.75 -10.09
CA GLN A 81 2.96 -13.69 -8.73
C GLN A 81 2.49 -12.42 -8.01
N PHE A 82 2.52 -11.28 -8.69
CA PHE A 82 1.99 -10.02 -8.17
C PHE A 82 0.48 -10.09 -7.94
N ASP A 83 -0.26 -10.69 -8.89
CA ASP A 83 -1.69 -10.90 -8.78
C ASP A 83 -2.05 -11.75 -7.54
N ASN A 84 -1.40 -12.91 -7.39
CA ASN A 84 -1.59 -13.78 -6.23
C ASN A 84 -1.19 -13.10 -4.91
N TYR A 85 -0.11 -12.30 -4.92
CA TYR A 85 0.36 -11.57 -3.74
C TYR A 85 -0.70 -10.60 -3.22
N VAL A 86 -1.23 -9.76 -4.10
CA VAL A 86 -2.26 -8.78 -3.72
C VAL A 86 -3.56 -9.49 -3.36
N GLN A 87 -4.00 -10.49 -4.13
CA GLN A 87 -5.20 -11.26 -3.79
C GLN A 87 -5.13 -11.91 -2.41
N ALA A 88 -3.94 -12.31 -1.97
CA ALA A 88 -3.70 -12.93 -0.67
C ALA A 88 -3.57 -11.95 0.51
N GLY A 89 -3.64 -10.63 0.28
CA GLY A 89 -3.52 -9.61 1.34
C GLY A 89 -2.33 -8.67 1.20
N GLY A 90 -1.46 -8.88 0.20
CA GLY A 90 -0.28 -8.05 -0.01
C GLY A 90 -0.62 -6.62 -0.46
N VAL A 91 0.25 -5.67 -0.11
CA VAL A 91 0.15 -4.28 -0.57
C VAL A 91 1.18 -4.03 -1.67
N PHE A 92 0.71 -3.69 -2.86
CA PHE A 92 1.56 -3.39 -4.02
C PHE A 92 1.59 -1.88 -4.31
N LEU A 93 2.75 -1.25 -4.10
CA LEU A 93 3.01 0.16 -4.38
C LEU A 93 3.80 0.31 -5.68
N TYR A 94 3.26 0.97 -6.69
CA TYR A 94 3.89 1.08 -8.01
C TYR A 94 3.90 2.51 -8.55
N HIS A 95 5.10 3.00 -8.87
CA HIS A 95 5.31 4.25 -9.60
C HIS A 95 5.72 3.96 -11.04
N ASP A 96 4.92 4.43 -11.99
CA ASP A 96 5.04 4.13 -13.40
C ASP A 96 5.25 5.37 -14.28
N ARG A 97 6.38 5.39 -15.00
CA ARG A 97 6.64 6.39 -16.03
C ARG A 97 5.98 6.11 -17.38
N TYR A 98 5.65 4.85 -17.67
CA TYR A 98 5.21 4.49 -19.01
C TYR A 98 3.71 4.62 -19.17
N VAL A 99 2.90 4.19 -18.20
CA VAL A 99 1.42 4.33 -18.10
C VAL A 99 0.65 3.57 -19.18
N THR A 100 1.07 3.66 -20.44
CA THR A 100 0.43 3.01 -21.60
C THR A 100 0.29 1.52 -21.37
N ASP A 101 -0.92 0.98 -21.51
CA ASP A 101 -1.25 -0.44 -21.36
C ASP A 101 -0.97 -1.01 -19.95
N ALA A 102 -1.03 -0.17 -18.91
CA ALA A 102 -0.77 -0.61 -17.53
C ALA A 102 -1.82 -1.56 -16.94
N ASP A 103 -3.02 -1.56 -17.50
CA ASP A 103 -4.09 -2.53 -17.25
C ASP A 103 -3.64 -3.98 -17.46
N LEU A 104 -2.65 -4.23 -18.32
CA LEU A 104 -2.22 -5.60 -18.65
C LEU A 104 -1.38 -6.29 -17.57
N PHE A 105 -0.91 -5.57 -16.55
CA PHE A 105 0.00 -6.14 -15.54
C PHE A 105 -0.14 -5.55 -14.14
N VAL A 106 -0.85 -4.43 -13.97
CA VAL A 106 -1.20 -3.94 -12.63
C VAL A 106 -2.32 -4.85 -12.08
N PRO A 107 -2.12 -5.54 -10.95
CA PRO A 107 -3.12 -6.46 -10.39
C PRO A 107 -4.51 -5.83 -10.26
N GLY A 108 -5.53 -6.51 -10.76
CA GLY A 108 -6.92 -6.07 -10.66
C GLY A 108 -7.34 -4.88 -11.54
N ALA A 109 -6.45 -4.34 -12.37
CA ALA A 109 -6.71 -3.13 -13.15
C ALA A 109 -7.15 -3.36 -14.61
N ASP A 110 -7.53 -4.59 -14.98
CA ASP A 110 -7.79 -5.02 -16.36
C ASP A 110 -8.82 -4.14 -17.14
N ASN A 111 -9.73 -3.47 -16.43
CA ASN A 111 -10.78 -2.64 -17.03
C ASN A 111 -10.54 -1.12 -16.90
N PHE A 112 -9.41 -0.72 -16.31
CA PHE A 112 -9.14 0.70 -16.07
C PHE A 112 -8.60 1.36 -17.34
N ASP A 113 -8.96 2.62 -17.53
CA ASP A 113 -8.52 3.42 -18.68
C ASP A 113 -7.27 4.22 -18.29
N PHE A 114 -6.09 3.68 -18.65
CA PHE A 114 -4.80 4.32 -18.48
C PHE A 114 -4.48 5.22 -19.68
N SER A 115 -4.28 6.50 -19.41
CA SER A 115 -3.94 7.49 -20.42
C SER A 115 -2.57 8.08 -20.17
N ARG A 116 -1.62 7.78 -21.06
CA ARG A 116 -0.33 8.47 -21.07
C ARG A 116 -0.48 9.86 -21.69
N SER A 117 -0.29 10.89 -20.88
CA SER A 117 -0.48 12.28 -21.27
C SER A 117 0.50 13.18 -20.52
N PHE A 118 1.04 14.17 -21.23
CA PHE A 118 1.86 15.23 -20.64
C PHE A 118 1.10 16.57 -20.56
N ALA A 119 -0.16 16.60 -20.99
CA ALA A 119 -1.01 17.75 -20.75
C ALA A 119 -1.24 17.88 -19.24
N ASN A 120 -1.00 19.07 -18.68
CA ASN A 120 -0.96 19.30 -17.22
C ASN A 120 0.04 18.39 -16.49
N GLY A 121 1.10 17.94 -17.18
CA GLY A 121 2.13 17.06 -16.61
C GLY A 121 2.93 17.68 -15.46
N SER A 122 2.77 18.98 -15.19
CA SER A 122 3.43 19.68 -14.07
C SER A 122 2.49 19.95 -12.89
N ASN A 123 1.22 19.54 -12.95
CA ASN A 123 0.24 19.76 -11.89
C ASN A 123 -0.04 18.46 -11.13
N ILE A 124 -0.08 18.56 -9.80
CA ILE A 124 -0.38 17.48 -8.86
C ILE A 124 -1.28 18.07 -7.77
N ASP A 125 -2.59 17.96 -8.00
CA ASP A 125 -3.59 18.53 -7.11
C ASP A 125 -4.13 17.46 -6.17
N LEU A 126 -4.20 17.78 -4.88
CA LEU A 126 -4.72 16.88 -3.86
C LEU A 126 -6.25 16.77 -4.00
N VAL A 127 -6.73 15.53 -4.11
CA VAL A 127 -8.17 15.19 -4.10
C VAL A 127 -8.58 14.33 -2.91
N GLY A 128 -7.62 13.54 -2.39
CA GLY A 128 -7.79 12.68 -1.24
C GLY A 128 -7.51 13.38 0.09
N PRO A 129 -7.55 12.64 1.20
CA PRO A 129 -7.25 13.21 2.50
C PRO A 129 -5.74 13.55 2.64
N ASN A 130 -5.46 14.68 3.29
CA ASN A 130 -4.09 15.23 3.40
C ASN A 130 -3.11 14.32 4.15
N ASP A 131 -3.60 13.41 4.99
CA ASP A 131 -2.77 12.52 5.82
C ASP A 131 -2.01 11.47 4.99
N VAL A 132 -2.57 11.03 3.86
CA VAL A 132 -1.93 10.07 2.93
C VAL A 132 -0.73 10.69 2.22
N ALA A 133 -0.88 11.93 1.78
CA ALA A 133 0.14 12.70 1.09
C ALA A 133 1.19 13.29 2.05
N GLY A 134 0.78 13.53 3.30
CA GLY A 134 1.54 14.31 4.28
C GLY A 134 0.90 15.65 4.57
N VAL A 135 0.98 16.05 5.83
CA VAL A 135 0.39 17.30 6.34
C VAL A 135 0.88 18.58 5.65
N ASP A 136 2.01 18.53 4.94
CA ASP A 136 2.62 19.65 4.21
C ASP A 136 2.44 19.57 2.68
N ILE A 137 1.69 18.59 2.16
CA ILE A 137 1.36 18.52 0.73
C ILE A 137 0.04 19.23 0.46
N SER A 138 0.10 20.20 -0.46
CA SER A 138 -1.02 20.97 -1.01
C SER A 138 -1.01 20.89 -2.53
N ASN A 139 -2.01 21.51 -3.18
CA ASN A 139 -2.14 21.74 -4.63
C ASN A 139 -1.00 22.58 -5.27
N SER A 140 0.16 22.68 -4.64
CA SER A 140 1.32 23.37 -5.19
C SER A 140 2.64 22.77 -4.74
N THR A 141 2.63 21.91 -3.70
CA THR A 141 3.84 21.35 -3.11
C THR A 141 4.60 20.45 -4.09
N LEU A 142 3.86 19.79 -5.00
CA LEU A 142 4.38 18.85 -5.99
C LEU A 142 4.32 19.39 -7.43
N ASP A 143 3.95 20.66 -7.59
CA ASP A 143 3.81 21.31 -8.90
C ASP A 143 5.15 21.80 -9.47
N GLY A 144 5.16 22.04 -10.78
CA GLY A 144 6.27 22.72 -11.45
C GLY A 144 7.49 21.83 -11.73
N GLY A 145 7.33 20.50 -11.59
CA GLY A 145 8.32 19.54 -12.04
C GLY A 145 8.44 19.47 -13.57
N SER A 146 9.59 18.98 -14.04
CA SER A 146 9.84 18.67 -15.46
C SER A 146 9.18 17.34 -15.85
N SER A 147 7.85 17.28 -15.70
CA SER A 147 6.97 16.10 -15.63
C SER A 147 6.77 15.57 -14.20
N SER A 148 5.89 16.23 -13.46
CA SER A 148 5.34 15.77 -12.17
C SER A 148 4.46 14.52 -12.30
N ASN A 149 3.79 14.34 -13.44
CA ASN A 149 3.09 13.11 -13.81
C ASN A 149 3.33 12.76 -15.29
N HIS A 150 3.16 11.48 -15.64
CA HIS A 150 3.32 10.97 -17.01
C HIS A 150 1.99 10.54 -17.66
N GLY A 151 0.87 10.83 -16.99
CA GLY A 151 -0.45 10.40 -17.41
C GLY A 151 -1.39 10.28 -16.23
N TYR A 152 -2.50 9.59 -16.45
CA TYR A 152 -3.54 9.41 -15.44
C TYR A 152 -4.33 8.13 -15.70
N VAL A 153 -5.14 7.74 -14.72
CA VAL A 153 -6.24 6.80 -14.85
C VAL A 153 -7.55 7.57 -14.78
N THR A 154 -8.47 7.28 -15.70
CA THR A 154 -9.81 7.88 -15.70
C THR A 154 -10.61 7.35 -14.52
N ALA A 155 -11.01 8.18 -13.55
CA ALA A 155 -11.64 7.71 -12.32
C ALA A 155 -12.96 6.95 -12.60
N ALA A 156 -13.73 7.39 -13.59
CA ALA A 156 -14.95 6.72 -14.03
C ALA A 156 -14.75 5.30 -14.62
N SER A 157 -13.52 4.91 -14.96
CA SER A 157 -13.20 3.56 -15.45
C SER A 157 -12.95 2.56 -14.32
N ILE A 158 -12.75 3.03 -13.09
CA ILE A 158 -12.47 2.17 -11.93
C ILE A 158 -13.79 1.58 -11.45
N ASP A 159 -13.96 0.28 -11.62
CA ASP A 159 -15.19 -0.49 -11.35
C ASP A 159 -15.24 -1.12 -9.94
N MET A 160 -14.34 -0.69 -9.06
CA MET A 160 -14.17 -1.20 -7.69
C MET A 160 -13.93 -0.07 -6.68
N PRO A 161 -14.03 -0.33 -5.36
CA PRO A 161 -13.72 0.68 -4.34
C PRO A 161 -12.29 1.22 -4.48
N PHE A 162 -12.16 2.53 -4.56
CA PHE A 162 -10.88 3.21 -4.67
C PHE A 162 -10.87 4.52 -3.87
N MET A 163 -9.66 5.00 -3.61
CA MET A 163 -9.39 6.31 -3.05
C MET A 163 -8.41 7.05 -3.96
N GLY A 164 -8.88 8.12 -4.60
CA GLY A 164 -8.01 9.05 -5.31
C GLY A 164 -7.21 9.90 -4.33
N ILE A 165 -5.92 10.13 -4.62
CA ILE A 165 -5.01 10.92 -3.78
C ILE A 165 -4.63 12.19 -4.53
N PHE A 166 -4.11 12.06 -5.76
CA PHE A 166 -3.76 13.20 -6.62
C PHE A 166 -4.39 13.11 -8.00
N ASN A 167 -4.63 14.27 -8.62
CA ASN A 167 -5.04 14.38 -10.01
C ASN A 167 -4.21 15.41 -10.80
N THR A 168 -4.47 15.53 -12.10
CA THR A 168 -3.76 16.44 -13.01
C THR A 168 -4.28 17.89 -12.99
N SER A 169 -4.97 18.32 -11.93
CA SER A 169 -5.89 19.47 -11.88
C SER A 169 -7.22 19.26 -12.64
N ILE A 170 -7.48 18.05 -13.12
CA ILE A 170 -8.75 17.63 -13.73
C ILE A 170 -9.32 16.51 -12.87
N ALA A 171 -10.53 16.72 -12.33
CA ALA A 171 -11.13 15.88 -11.30
C ALA A 171 -11.14 14.37 -11.61
N ASP A 172 -11.34 14.01 -12.87
CA ASP A 172 -11.48 12.62 -13.33
C ASP A 172 -10.13 11.98 -13.76
N GLN A 173 -9.01 12.70 -13.66
CA GLN A 173 -7.70 12.25 -14.13
C GLN A 173 -6.77 11.95 -12.95
N LEU A 174 -6.91 10.75 -12.38
CA LEU A 174 -6.13 10.33 -11.21
C LEU A 174 -4.68 10.06 -11.60
N VAL A 175 -3.77 10.78 -10.96
CA VAL A 175 -2.31 10.58 -11.06
C VAL A 175 -1.85 9.55 -10.04
N ASP A 176 -2.55 9.49 -8.92
CA ASP A 176 -2.17 8.71 -7.76
C ASP A 176 -3.44 8.29 -7.02
N PHE A 177 -3.59 6.98 -6.79
CA PHE A 177 -4.75 6.40 -6.14
C PHE A 177 -4.44 5.00 -5.61
N THR A 178 -5.29 4.53 -4.71
CA THR A 178 -5.28 3.15 -4.24
C THR A 178 -6.65 2.50 -4.41
N PHE A 179 -6.68 1.18 -4.60
CA PHE A 179 -7.90 0.39 -4.70
C PHE A 179 -7.69 -0.98 -4.03
N GLU A 180 -8.80 -1.59 -3.62
CA GLU A 180 -8.81 -2.94 -3.05
C GLU A 180 -8.83 -4.00 -4.17
N TYR A 181 -8.01 -5.03 -4.02
CA TYR A 181 -8.03 -6.18 -4.92
C TYR A 181 -7.81 -7.48 -4.13
N GLY A 182 -8.81 -8.35 -4.13
CA GLY A 182 -8.85 -9.51 -3.25
C GLY A 182 -8.84 -9.08 -1.77
N ALA A 183 -7.88 -9.58 -0.99
CA ALA A 183 -7.70 -9.18 0.41
C ALA A 183 -6.66 -8.06 0.61
N GLY A 184 -5.99 -7.63 -0.46
CA GLY A 184 -4.90 -6.65 -0.41
C GLY A 184 -5.23 -5.33 -1.09
N HIS A 185 -4.19 -4.51 -1.27
CA HIS A 185 -4.30 -3.18 -1.87
C HIS A 185 -3.29 -2.99 -3.00
N VAL A 186 -3.72 -2.26 -4.02
CA VAL A 186 -2.82 -1.70 -5.03
C VAL A 186 -2.80 -0.20 -4.87
N TYR A 187 -1.61 0.38 -4.88
CA TYR A 187 -1.37 1.80 -4.98
C TYR A 187 -0.64 2.05 -6.29
N TYR A 188 -1.28 2.76 -7.20
CA TYR A 188 -0.72 3.09 -8.50
C TYR A 188 -0.48 4.59 -8.60
N SER A 189 0.68 4.96 -9.16
CA SER A 189 1.02 6.35 -9.41
C SER A 189 1.73 6.53 -10.75
N SER A 190 1.30 7.53 -11.52
CA SER A 190 2.00 7.98 -12.74
C SER A 190 3.08 9.04 -12.46
N ILE A 191 3.34 9.34 -11.18
CA ILE A 191 4.44 10.21 -10.76
C ILE A 191 5.76 9.47 -11.05
N PRO A 192 6.71 10.06 -11.79
CA PRO A 192 8.00 9.44 -12.10
C PRO A 192 8.93 9.45 -10.88
N LEU A 193 8.56 8.79 -9.79
CA LEU A 193 9.19 8.96 -8.48
C LEU A 193 10.69 8.59 -8.48
N ASP A 194 11.11 7.64 -9.29
CA ASP A 194 12.52 7.31 -9.47
C ASP A 194 13.34 8.55 -9.95
N TYR A 195 12.74 9.42 -10.79
CA TYR A 195 13.38 10.67 -11.25
C TYR A 195 13.69 11.58 -10.06
N TYR A 196 12.70 11.74 -9.19
CA TYR A 196 12.75 12.63 -8.05
C TYR A 196 13.63 12.09 -6.92
N LEU A 197 13.60 10.78 -6.69
CA LEU A 197 14.56 10.09 -5.83
C LEU A 197 16.00 10.22 -6.35
N GLY A 198 16.17 10.43 -7.66
CA GLY A 198 17.44 10.79 -8.29
C GLY A 198 17.92 12.24 -8.04
N GLY A 199 17.15 13.04 -7.30
CA GLY A 199 17.50 14.42 -6.93
C GLY A 199 16.90 15.51 -7.81
N ALA A 200 15.88 15.19 -8.62
CA ALA A 200 15.17 16.19 -9.40
C ALA A 200 14.28 17.10 -8.53
N ASN A 201 13.95 18.28 -9.04
CA ASN A 201 13.04 19.23 -8.39
C ASN A 201 11.61 19.11 -8.94
N PRO A 202 10.58 19.31 -8.10
CA PRO A 202 10.63 19.70 -6.68
C PRO A 202 11.17 18.61 -5.74
N ALA A 203 12.03 18.99 -4.79
CA ALA A 203 12.57 18.07 -3.79
C ALA A 203 11.49 17.45 -2.87
N ALA A 204 10.30 18.06 -2.81
CA ALA A 204 9.17 17.57 -2.02
C ALA A 204 8.69 16.17 -2.45
N PHE A 205 8.89 15.78 -3.72
CA PHE A 205 8.59 14.42 -4.17
C PHE A 205 9.40 13.37 -3.40
N ALA A 206 10.70 13.62 -3.20
CA ALA A 206 11.58 12.70 -2.49
C ALA A 206 11.53 12.86 -0.97
N SER A 207 11.41 14.10 -0.48
CA SER A 207 11.54 14.44 0.95
C SER A 207 10.23 14.43 1.73
N THR A 208 9.08 14.51 1.06
CA THR A 208 7.77 14.54 1.71
C THR A 208 6.85 13.46 1.15
N TYR A 209 6.63 13.45 -0.16
CA TYR A 209 5.69 12.51 -0.79
C TYR A 209 6.12 11.05 -0.61
N ALA A 210 7.35 10.69 -1.01
CA ALA A 210 7.83 9.31 -0.93
C ALA A 210 7.70 8.68 0.49
N PRO A 211 8.20 9.31 1.58
CA PRO A 211 8.07 8.71 2.90
C PRO A 211 6.62 8.61 3.39
N ASN A 212 5.77 9.60 3.10
CA ASN A 212 4.36 9.57 3.56
C ASN A 212 3.56 8.50 2.82
N VAL A 213 3.74 8.38 1.51
CA VAL A 213 3.09 7.34 0.71
C VAL A 213 3.53 5.95 1.15
N LEU A 214 4.82 5.75 1.41
CA LEU A 214 5.30 4.47 1.92
C LEU A 214 4.70 4.15 3.29
N ALA A 215 4.72 5.10 4.23
CA ALA A 215 4.13 4.91 5.56
C ALA A 215 2.63 4.62 5.49
N PHE A 216 1.90 5.28 4.59
CA PHE A 216 0.50 5.01 4.34
C PHE A 216 0.27 3.56 3.85
N ASN A 217 1.06 3.09 2.88
CA ASN A 217 0.94 1.73 2.36
C ASN A 217 1.29 0.66 3.41
N VAL A 218 2.24 0.94 4.30
CA VAL A 218 2.51 0.07 5.46
C VAL A 218 1.29 0.03 6.40
N GLY A 219 0.64 1.17 6.64
CA GLY A 219 -0.60 1.21 7.43
C GLY A 219 -1.75 0.40 6.80
N LEU A 220 -1.81 0.28 5.48
CA LEU A 220 -2.75 -0.62 4.80
C LEU A 220 -2.42 -2.09 5.07
N ALA A 221 -1.14 -2.48 5.02
CA ALA A 221 -0.70 -3.84 5.30
C ALA A 221 -1.00 -4.25 6.77
N ASP A 222 -0.75 -3.34 7.72
CA ASP A 222 -1.06 -3.56 9.13
C ASP A 222 -2.57 -3.72 9.39
N ALA A 223 -3.42 -3.07 8.59
CA ALA A 223 -4.87 -3.18 8.70
C ALA A 223 -5.39 -4.52 8.15
N SER A 224 -4.79 -5.06 7.08
CA SER A 224 -5.14 -6.37 6.52
C SER A 224 -4.76 -7.55 7.43
N ASP A 225 -3.75 -7.37 8.29
CA ASP A 225 -3.31 -8.40 9.24
C ASP A 225 -4.24 -8.57 10.44
N ILE A 226 -5.21 -7.67 10.65
CA ILE A 226 -6.21 -7.81 11.70
C ILE A 226 -7.22 -8.87 11.26
N PRO A 227 -7.34 -10.03 11.93
CA PRO A 227 -8.32 -11.02 11.56
C PRO A 227 -9.71 -10.41 11.71
N GLU A 228 -10.47 -10.34 10.61
CA GLU A 228 -11.88 -9.96 10.59
C GLU A 228 -12.64 -10.59 11.79
N PRO A 229 -13.64 -9.90 12.38
CA PRO A 229 -14.19 -10.15 13.72
C PRO A 229 -14.82 -11.54 13.96
N VAL A 230 -14.80 -12.45 12.99
CA VAL A 230 -15.07 -13.89 13.20
C VAL A 230 -14.07 -14.55 14.15
N SER A 231 -12.85 -14.03 14.28
CA SER A 231 -11.87 -14.52 15.27
C SER A 231 -12.22 -14.12 16.72
N ILE A 232 -12.91 -12.97 16.91
CA ILE A 232 -13.45 -12.55 18.20
C ILE A 232 -14.68 -13.41 18.58
N ALA A 233 -15.46 -13.84 17.59
CA ALA A 233 -16.62 -14.71 17.82
C ALA A 233 -16.22 -16.09 18.37
N LEU A 234 -15.07 -16.64 17.97
CA LEU A 234 -14.57 -17.90 18.54
C LEU A 234 -14.13 -17.75 20.01
N PHE A 235 -13.59 -16.58 20.38
CA PHE A 235 -13.32 -16.21 21.77
C PHE A 235 -14.61 -16.02 22.60
N GLY A 236 -15.67 -15.44 22.01
CA GLY A 236 -16.99 -15.30 22.63
C GLY A 236 -17.73 -16.64 22.81
N LEU A 237 -17.54 -17.59 21.90
CA LEU A 237 -18.11 -18.94 22.00
C LEU A 237 -17.40 -19.81 23.03
N ALA A 238 -16.07 -19.67 23.19
CA ALA A 238 -15.33 -20.35 24.25
C ALA A 238 -15.74 -19.87 25.65
N LEU A 239 -16.07 -18.57 25.82
CA LEU A 239 -16.50 -18.00 27.10
C LEU A 239 -17.97 -18.34 27.45
N SER A 240 -18.83 -18.49 26.45
CA SER A 240 -20.23 -18.90 26.64
C SER A 240 -20.39 -20.41 26.91
N ALA A 241 -19.47 -21.25 26.42
CA ALA A 241 -19.42 -22.68 26.76
C ALA A 241 -19.02 -22.96 28.22
N LEU A 242 -18.29 -22.05 28.87
CA LEU A 242 -17.97 -22.10 30.30
C LEU A 242 -19.15 -21.66 31.21
N GLY A 243 -20.18 -21.02 30.65
CA GLY A 243 -21.33 -20.48 31.38
C GLY A 243 -22.50 -21.45 31.60
N PHE A 244 -22.52 -22.64 30.97
CA PHE A 244 -23.67 -23.55 30.97
C PHE A 244 -23.50 -24.85 31.76
N SER A 245 -22.64 -24.87 32.79
CA SER A 245 -22.68 -25.92 33.82
C SER A 245 -23.35 -25.40 35.10
N ARG A 246 -24.68 -25.28 35.09
CA ARG A 246 -25.47 -25.35 36.31
C ARG A 246 -26.33 -26.60 36.30
N LYS A 247 -25.85 -27.56 37.09
CA LYS A 247 -26.48 -28.80 37.55
C LYS A 247 -27.99 -28.63 37.77
N LYS A 248 -28.77 -29.58 37.24
CA LYS A 248 -30.01 -30.03 37.87
C LYS A 248 -29.64 -30.68 39.22
N VAL A 249 -30.08 -30.09 40.33
CA VAL A 249 -30.79 -30.71 41.47
C VAL A 249 -31.45 -29.58 42.23
#